data_AF-A0A517W7N1-F1
#
_entry.id   AF-A0A517W7N1-F1
#
_cell.length_a   1.000
_cell.length_b   1.000
_cell.length_c   1.000
_cell.angle_alpha   90.00
_cell.angle_beta   90.00
_cell.angle_gamma   90.00
#
_symmetry.space_group_name_H-M   'P 1'
#
loop_
_entity.id
_entity.type
_entity.pdbx_description
1 polymer ?
#
loop_
_entity_poly.entity_id
_entity_poly.type
_entity_poly.pdbx_seq_one_letter_code
_entity_poly.pdbx_strand_id
1 'polypeptide(L)'
;MDVITNGLILLMLSIGHAEIWTSVINRTHAMKIHEVHLKRLRHVLELLIVLFPIVLFFTVGLSDPGVLTGGEWSQLPGWWKPLLIPCALGFAGLMYSAVRHQFYRPPRQQTAQSSELIQMRERLQDDLIGDGPYHYLAGLPFNEIFSVEFTRKTFQLPRLPQSWDGLKILHLSDLHFSGTLKREYFIELCHIGQEAQPDLIIFSGDLLDEMVCLDWLQETLGSLQAPLGCFFILGNHDWNQDSQQIRQSLTELGWVDLTLEPVCLQHAGHSLYMTGTEAPWMGGLPALKRSADGAGIDVASAFTLLVSHTPDNYHWAARQGYDLVLSGHTHGGQVRIPPLGPIFAPSLHGTRYTSGTFFRGSTLLHVSRGVSGIHPLRWFCRPEISLLTLQAPAERVASV
;
A
#
# COMPACT_ATOMS: atom_id res chain seq x y z
N MET A 1 7.36 -43.50 1.35
CA MET A 1 6.43 -42.48 1.87
C MET A 1 5.03 -42.91 1.51
N ASP A 2 4.03 -42.67 2.36
CA ASP A 2 2.65 -42.99 2.03
C ASP A 2 2.06 -42.00 1.01
N VAL A 3 0.93 -42.38 0.38
CA VAL A 3 0.26 -41.57 -0.65
C VAL A 3 -0.09 -40.17 -0.15
N ILE A 4 -0.44 -40.06 1.14
CA ILE A 4 -0.78 -38.79 1.79
C ILE A 4 0.46 -37.87 1.82
N THR A 5 1.60 -38.38 2.29
CA THR A 5 2.85 -37.62 2.33
C THR A 5 3.26 -37.15 0.94
N ASN A 6 3.15 -38.02 -0.08
CA ASN A 6 3.47 -37.66 -1.45
C ASN A 6 2.53 -36.58 -2.01
N GLY A 7 1.22 -36.67 -1.70
CA GLY A 7 0.24 -35.64 -2.05
C GLY A 7 0.55 -34.28 -1.40
N LEU A 8 0.96 -34.28 -0.14
CA LEU A 8 1.37 -33.06 0.57
C LEU A 8 2.63 -32.44 -0.06
N ILE A 9 3.60 -33.25 -0.49
CA ILE A 9 4.79 -32.73 -1.18
C ILE A 9 4.41 -32.10 -2.53
N LEU A 10 3.54 -32.74 -3.32
CA LEU A 10 3.07 -32.18 -4.59
C LEU A 10 2.30 -30.87 -4.40
N LEU A 11 1.47 -30.78 -3.36
CA LEU A 11 0.77 -29.56 -2.98
C LEU A 11 1.75 -28.46 -2.56
N MET A 12 2.72 -28.78 -1.69
CA MET A 12 3.78 -27.87 -1.26
C MET A 12 4.56 -27.29 -2.46
N LEU A 13 4.95 -28.15 -3.40
CA LEU A 13 5.63 -27.73 -4.63
C LEU A 13 4.73 -26.84 -5.50
N SER A 14 3.43 -27.14 -5.59
CA SER A 14 2.47 -26.32 -6.33
C SER A 14 2.30 -24.93 -5.72
N ILE A 15 2.19 -24.84 -4.39
CA ILE A 15 2.13 -23.57 -3.66
C ILE A 15 3.42 -22.79 -3.87
N GLY A 16 4.58 -23.45 -3.77
CA GLY A 16 5.86 -22.83 -3.98
C GLY A 16 6.08 -22.30 -5.40
N HIS A 17 5.59 -23.02 -6.41
CA HIS A 17 5.52 -22.54 -7.79
C HIS A 17 4.65 -21.29 -7.92
N ALA A 18 3.46 -21.31 -7.31
CA ALA A 18 2.56 -20.16 -7.31
C ALA A 18 3.21 -18.93 -6.65
N GLU A 19 3.92 -19.10 -5.54
CA GLU A 19 4.64 -18.02 -4.87
C GLU A 19 5.73 -17.40 -5.75
N ILE A 20 6.50 -18.21 -6.50
CA ILE A 20 7.54 -17.69 -7.41
C ILE A 20 6.92 -16.76 -8.44
N TRP A 21 5.84 -17.18 -9.10
CA TRP A 21 5.22 -16.36 -10.14
C TRP A 21 4.47 -15.16 -9.56
N THR A 22 3.79 -15.31 -8.43
CA THR A 22 3.21 -14.16 -7.70
C THR A 22 4.29 -13.13 -7.35
N SER A 23 5.46 -13.59 -6.91
CA SER A 23 6.65 -12.78 -6.61
C SER A 23 7.20 -12.04 -7.85
N VAL A 24 7.11 -12.66 -9.04
CA VAL A 24 7.43 -12.02 -10.33
C VAL A 24 6.37 -10.99 -10.72
N ILE A 25 5.08 -11.31 -10.57
CA ILE A 25 3.97 -10.38 -10.87
C ILE A 25 4.12 -9.13 -9.99
N ASN A 26 4.31 -9.31 -8.68
CA ASN A 26 4.51 -8.22 -7.72
C ASN A 26 5.61 -7.25 -8.17
N ARG A 27 6.80 -7.78 -8.54
CA ARG A 27 7.95 -6.96 -8.92
C ARG A 27 7.78 -6.27 -10.27
N THR A 28 7.13 -6.92 -11.23
CA THR A 28 6.92 -6.33 -12.56
C THR A 28 5.90 -5.21 -12.52
N HIS A 29 4.85 -5.32 -11.70
CA HIS A 29 3.84 -4.27 -11.52
C HIS A 29 4.36 -3.05 -10.74
N ALA A 30 5.46 -3.21 -9.98
CA ALA A 30 6.15 -2.11 -9.32
C ALA A 30 7.13 -1.33 -10.25
N MET A 31 7.29 -1.76 -11.51
CA MET A 31 8.17 -1.09 -12.47
C MET A 31 7.38 -0.13 -13.35
N LYS A 32 8.10 0.81 -13.99
CA LYS A 32 7.55 1.72 -15.01
C LYS A 32 7.25 0.99 -16.32
N ILE A 33 6.26 0.11 -16.31
CA ILE A 33 5.77 -0.64 -17.47
C ILE A 33 4.31 -0.28 -17.66
N HIS A 34 3.93 0.07 -18.89
CA HIS A 34 2.54 0.43 -19.20
C HIS A 34 1.59 -0.76 -18.98
N GLU A 35 0.39 -0.48 -18.46
CA GLU A 35 -0.55 -1.49 -17.94
C GLU A 35 -0.93 -2.56 -18.98
N VAL A 36 -1.07 -2.18 -20.26
CA VAL A 36 -1.39 -3.13 -21.35
C VAL A 36 -0.38 -4.28 -21.44
N HIS A 37 0.91 -3.99 -21.26
CA HIS A 37 1.96 -5.01 -21.30
C HIS A 37 1.96 -5.84 -20.01
N LEU A 38 1.76 -5.20 -18.85
CA LEU A 38 1.64 -5.87 -17.56
C LEU A 38 0.46 -6.84 -17.54
N LYS A 39 -0.71 -6.45 -18.06
CA LYS A 39 -1.91 -7.29 -18.19
C LYS A 39 -1.63 -8.56 -18.99
N ARG A 40 -0.96 -8.44 -20.16
CA ARG A 40 -0.59 -9.62 -20.97
C ARG A 40 0.38 -10.54 -20.26
N LEU A 41 1.43 -9.98 -19.66
CA LEU A 41 2.39 -10.77 -18.89
C LEU A 41 1.70 -11.48 -17.72
N ARG A 42 0.84 -10.77 -16.99
CA ARG A 42 0.09 -11.30 -15.86
C ARG A 42 -0.76 -12.51 -16.26
N HIS A 43 -1.53 -12.43 -17.35
CA HIS A 43 -2.34 -13.57 -17.80
C HIS A 43 -1.49 -14.81 -18.14
N VAL A 44 -0.31 -14.61 -18.74
CA VAL A 44 0.61 -15.72 -19.01
C VAL A 44 1.09 -16.35 -17.70
N LEU A 45 1.47 -15.53 -16.71
CA LEU A 45 1.94 -16.01 -15.41
C LEU A 45 0.83 -16.69 -14.61
N GLU A 46 -0.39 -16.14 -14.61
CA GLU A 46 -1.57 -16.76 -14.00
C GLU A 46 -1.88 -18.12 -14.62
N LEU A 47 -1.80 -18.24 -15.96
CA LEU A 47 -1.96 -19.52 -16.64
C LEU A 47 -0.89 -20.52 -16.19
N LEU A 48 0.37 -20.11 -16.05
CA LEU A 48 1.43 -20.98 -15.53
C LEU A 48 1.14 -21.45 -14.10
N ILE A 49 0.66 -20.55 -13.23
CA ILE A 49 0.28 -20.87 -11.85
C ILE A 49 -0.80 -21.96 -11.83
N VAL A 50 -1.80 -21.87 -12.69
CA VAL A 50 -2.93 -22.83 -12.75
C VAL A 50 -2.54 -24.15 -13.42
N LEU A 51 -1.76 -24.11 -14.51
CA LEU A 51 -1.40 -25.31 -15.27
C LEU A 51 -0.37 -26.18 -14.54
N PHE A 52 0.58 -25.58 -13.82
CA PHE A 52 1.64 -26.32 -13.15
C PHE A 52 1.16 -27.40 -12.18
N PRO A 53 0.23 -27.17 -11.23
CA PRO A 53 -0.27 -28.24 -10.37
C PRO A 53 -0.91 -29.37 -11.17
N ILE A 54 -1.65 -29.06 -12.25
CA ILE A 54 -2.28 -30.07 -13.09
C ILE A 54 -1.21 -30.96 -13.74
N VAL A 55 -0.19 -30.34 -14.36
CA VAL A 55 0.93 -31.05 -14.98
C VAL A 55 1.70 -31.85 -13.94
N LEU A 56 2.02 -31.25 -12.79
CA LEU A 56 2.79 -31.89 -11.72
C LEU A 56 2.07 -33.12 -11.16
N PHE A 57 0.79 -32.99 -10.80
CA PHE A 57 0.00 -34.11 -10.28
C PHE A 57 -0.19 -35.21 -11.32
N PHE A 58 -0.40 -34.87 -12.59
CA PHE A 58 -0.55 -35.87 -13.64
C PHE A 58 0.76 -36.59 -13.96
N THR A 59 1.84 -35.84 -14.19
CA THR A 59 3.12 -36.39 -14.71
C THR A 59 4.00 -36.98 -13.62
N VAL A 60 4.05 -36.38 -12.42
CA VAL A 60 4.85 -36.89 -11.30
C VAL A 60 3.99 -37.73 -10.37
N GLY A 61 2.75 -37.30 -10.14
CA GLY A 61 1.84 -37.96 -9.21
C GLY A 61 1.26 -39.27 -9.75
N LEU A 62 0.72 -39.28 -10.97
CA LEU A 62 -0.04 -40.42 -11.50
C LEU A 62 0.71 -41.20 -12.59
N SER A 63 1.49 -40.54 -13.42
CA SER A 63 2.29 -41.14 -14.50
C SER A 63 3.64 -41.60 -13.98
N ASP A 64 4.24 -42.60 -14.63
CA ASP A 64 5.52 -43.23 -14.25
C ASP A 64 6.60 -42.18 -13.85
N PRO A 65 7.15 -42.24 -12.62
CA PRO A 65 7.05 -43.32 -11.64
C PRO A 65 5.74 -43.39 -10.83
N GLY A 66 4.93 -42.34 -10.82
CA GLY A 66 3.61 -42.34 -10.18
C GLY A 66 3.70 -42.32 -8.66
N VAL A 67 4.19 -41.23 -8.07
CA VAL A 67 4.42 -41.18 -6.61
C VAL A 67 3.12 -41.30 -5.79
N LEU A 68 1.95 -41.04 -6.36
CA LEU A 68 0.65 -41.26 -5.72
C LEU A 68 0.12 -42.70 -5.88
N THR A 69 0.72 -43.49 -6.77
CA THR A 69 0.31 -44.87 -7.10
C THR A 69 1.36 -45.92 -6.70
N GLY A 70 2.36 -45.53 -5.91
CA GLY A 70 3.36 -46.44 -5.33
C GLY A 70 4.80 -46.22 -5.81
N GLY A 71 5.03 -45.29 -6.75
CA GLY A 71 6.37 -44.92 -7.22
C GLY A 71 7.21 -44.18 -6.20
N GLU A 72 8.53 -44.15 -6.44
CA GLU A 72 9.49 -43.45 -5.59
C GLU A 72 10.01 -42.15 -6.22
N TRP A 73 10.22 -41.12 -5.40
CA TRP A 73 10.84 -39.86 -5.84
C TRP A 73 12.26 -40.04 -6.38
N SER A 74 12.97 -41.09 -5.97
CA SER A 74 14.30 -41.47 -6.45
C SER A 74 14.31 -41.85 -7.94
N GLN A 75 13.16 -42.30 -8.45
CA GLN A 75 12.97 -42.73 -9.84
C GLN A 75 12.69 -41.55 -10.78
N LEU A 76 12.43 -40.34 -10.25
CA LEU A 76 12.19 -39.17 -11.08
C LEU A 76 13.44 -38.79 -11.87
N PRO A 77 13.30 -38.55 -13.19
CA PRO A 77 14.40 -38.06 -14.00
C PRO A 77 15.02 -36.78 -13.42
N GLY A 78 16.35 -36.68 -13.50
CA GLY A 78 17.10 -35.56 -12.93
C GLY A 78 16.69 -34.17 -13.46
N TRP A 79 16.06 -34.10 -14.63
CA TRP A 79 15.56 -32.84 -15.23
C TRP A 79 14.40 -32.21 -14.45
N TRP A 80 13.72 -32.95 -13.57
CA TRP A 80 12.72 -32.37 -12.66
C TRP A 80 13.35 -31.49 -11.58
N LYS A 81 14.59 -31.77 -11.15
CA LYS A 81 15.26 -31.04 -10.07
C LYS A 81 15.31 -29.52 -10.30
N PRO A 82 15.71 -28.99 -11.47
CA PRO A 82 15.69 -27.54 -11.72
C PRO A 82 14.29 -26.90 -11.69
N LEU A 83 13.20 -27.69 -11.77
CA LEU A 83 11.83 -27.19 -11.58
C LEU A 83 11.39 -27.29 -10.11
N LEU A 84 11.60 -28.46 -9.48
CA LEU A 84 11.08 -28.74 -8.14
C LEU A 84 11.87 -28.03 -7.02
N ILE A 85 13.19 -27.86 -7.17
CA ILE A 85 14.00 -27.18 -6.16
C ILE A 85 13.58 -25.71 -5.99
N PRO A 86 13.45 -24.90 -7.07
CA PRO A 86 12.90 -23.56 -6.94
C PRO A 86 11.52 -23.55 -6.29
N CYS A 87 10.63 -24.48 -6.65
CA CYS A 87 9.31 -24.59 -6.03
C CYS A 87 9.41 -24.79 -4.51
N ALA A 88 10.25 -25.70 -4.04
CA ALA A 88 10.48 -25.89 -2.60
C ALA A 88 11.03 -24.61 -1.92
N LEU A 89 11.94 -23.88 -2.59
CA LEU A 89 12.45 -22.59 -2.10
C LEU A 89 11.35 -21.50 -2.08
N GLY A 90 10.47 -21.48 -3.08
CA GLY A 90 9.31 -20.60 -3.14
C GLY A 90 8.38 -20.85 -1.96
N PHE A 91 8.08 -22.12 -1.65
CA PHE A 91 7.29 -22.48 -0.48
C PHE A 91 7.95 -22.03 0.82
N ALA A 92 9.26 -22.27 0.98
CA ALA A 92 10.02 -21.80 2.13
C ALA A 92 9.99 -20.26 2.24
N GLY A 93 10.05 -19.55 1.12
CA GLY A 93 9.90 -18.09 1.04
C GLY A 93 8.52 -17.61 1.51
N LEU A 94 7.45 -18.29 1.10
CA LEU A 94 6.09 -18.01 1.57
C LEU A 94 5.98 -18.24 3.08
N MET A 95 6.51 -19.35 3.59
CA MET A 95 6.51 -19.63 5.04
C MET A 95 7.31 -18.57 5.82
N TYR A 96 8.45 -18.13 5.30
CA TYR A 96 9.20 -17.03 5.90
C TYR A 96 8.40 -15.73 5.90
N SER A 97 7.70 -15.40 4.80
CA SER A 97 6.81 -14.25 4.72
C SER A 97 5.67 -14.33 5.75
N ALA A 98 5.05 -15.51 5.89
CA ALA A 98 3.98 -15.77 6.85
C ALA A 98 4.45 -15.58 8.29
N VAL A 99 5.59 -16.17 8.65
CA VAL A 99 6.22 -15.97 9.97
C VAL A 99 6.48 -14.49 10.21
N ARG A 100 7.09 -13.78 9.25
CA ARG A 100 7.34 -12.34 9.38
C ARG A 100 6.06 -11.54 9.65
N HIS A 101 4.96 -11.87 8.99
CA HIS A 101 3.66 -11.20 9.20
C HIS A 101 3.03 -11.53 10.56
N GLN A 102 3.12 -12.79 10.99
CA GLN A 102 2.60 -13.21 12.29
C GLN A 102 3.36 -12.57 13.46
N PHE A 103 4.66 -12.32 13.29
CA PHE A 103 5.52 -11.69 14.31
C PHE A 103 5.73 -10.19 14.09
N TYR A 104 5.07 -9.58 13.11
CA TYR A 104 5.14 -8.14 12.90
C TYR A 104 4.66 -7.40 14.16
N ARG A 105 5.45 -6.42 14.59
CA ARG A 105 5.10 -5.48 15.65
C ARG A 105 5.43 -4.07 15.16
N PRO A 106 4.55 -3.08 15.41
CA PRO A 106 4.88 -1.70 15.14
C PRO A 106 6.20 -1.28 15.82
N PRO A 107 6.98 -0.38 15.22
CA PRO A 107 8.20 0.14 15.83
C PRO A 107 7.86 0.93 17.10
N ARG A 108 8.85 1.10 18.00
CA ARG A 108 8.68 1.81 19.28
C ARG A 108 8.24 3.27 19.12
N GLN A 109 8.53 3.86 17.96
CA GLN A 109 8.09 5.21 17.58
C GLN A 109 6.57 5.30 17.49
N GLN A 110 5.87 4.21 17.15
CA GLN A 110 4.42 4.16 17.26
C GLN A 110 4.03 3.91 18.72
N THR A 111 3.73 4.99 19.43
CA THR A 111 3.48 4.98 20.88
C THR A 111 2.04 4.62 21.24
N ALA A 112 1.08 4.90 20.34
CA ALA A 112 -0.31 4.57 20.53
C ALA A 112 -1.00 4.21 19.20
N GLN A 113 -2.01 3.36 19.28
CA GLN A 113 -2.95 3.08 18.20
C GLN A 113 -4.34 2.79 18.75
N SER A 114 -5.37 3.35 18.13
CA SER A 114 -6.76 2.97 18.32
C SER A 114 -7.45 2.89 16.96
N SER A 115 -8.41 2.00 16.80
CA SER A 115 -9.19 1.89 15.56
C SER A 115 -10.67 1.81 15.87
N GLU A 116 -11.47 2.54 15.11
CA GLU A 116 -12.92 2.47 15.11
C GLU A 116 -13.38 1.81 13.81
N LEU A 117 -14.33 0.88 13.90
CA LEU A 117 -14.90 0.22 12.74
C LEU A 117 -16.19 0.92 12.33
N ILE A 118 -16.25 1.38 11.09
CA ILE A 118 -17.39 2.10 10.52
C ILE A 118 -18.04 1.22 9.46
N GLN A 119 -19.28 0.81 9.71
CA GLN A 119 -20.10 0.06 8.76
C GLN A 119 -20.80 1.03 7.82
N MET A 120 -20.24 1.24 6.63
CA MET A 120 -20.69 2.30 5.71
C MET A 120 -22.12 2.08 5.22
N ARG A 121 -22.52 0.83 4.97
CA ARG A 121 -23.90 0.48 4.56
C ARG A 121 -24.92 0.78 5.65
N GLU A 122 -24.59 0.50 6.91
CA GLU A 122 -25.47 0.80 8.04
C GLU A 122 -25.57 2.31 8.28
N ARG A 123 -24.44 3.00 8.16
CA ARG A 123 -24.34 4.44 8.34
C ARG A 123 -25.12 5.23 7.29
N LEU A 124 -25.04 4.83 6.02
CA LEU A 124 -25.70 5.51 4.90
C LEU A 124 -27.09 4.96 4.58
N GLN A 125 -27.46 3.81 5.13
CA GLN A 125 -28.75 3.13 4.84
C GLN A 125 -28.98 2.88 3.34
N ASP A 126 -27.91 2.63 2.58
CA ASP A 126 -27.94 2.40 1.13
C ASP A 126 -27.06 1.20 0.75
N ASP A 127 -27.39 0.55 -0.38
CA ASP A 127 -26.46 -0.37 -1.03
C ASP A 127 -25.42 0.44 -1.79
N LEU A 128 -24.19 0.41 -1.33
CA LEU A 128 -23.10 1.25 -1.85
C LEU A 128 -22.36 0.63 -3.05
N ILE A 129 -22.93 -0.43 -3.64
CA ILE A 129 -22.44 -1.02 -4.91
C ILE A 129 -23.02 -0.21 -6.08
N GLY A 130 -22.14 0.27 -6.96
CA GLY A 130 -22.52 0.92 -8.22
C GLY A 130 -22.39 -0.01 -9.42
N ASP A 131 -22.35 0.57 -10.63
CA ASP A 131 -22.35 -0.17 -11.90
C ASP A 131 -20.96 -0.22 -12.58
N GLY A 132 -19.92 0.25 -11.90
CA GLY A 132 -18.56 0.29 -12.44
C GLY A 132 -17.91 -1.09 -12.67
N PRO A 133 -16.67 -1.12 -13.20
CA PRO A 133 -15.95 -2.36 -13.46
C PRO A 133 -15.81 -3.23 -12.20
N TYR A 134 -16.03 -4.54 -12.34
CA TYR A 134 -15.87 -5.51 -11.25
C TYR A 134 -16.78 -5.28 -10.02
N HIS A 135 -17.86 -4.50 -10.12
CA HIS A 135 -18.78 -4.23 -9.00
C HIS A 135 -19.32 -5.49 -8.31
N TYR A 136 -19.52 -6.58 -9.05
CA TYR A 136 -19.95 -7.87 -8.51
C TYR A 136 -19.02 -8.43 -7.42
N LEU A 137 -17.73 -8.07 -7.44
CA LEU A 137 -16.76 -8.47 -6.42
C LEU A 137 -17.07 -7.86 -5.05
N ALA A 138 -17.63 -6.64 -5.02
CA ALA A 138 -18.02 -5.96 -3.77
C ALA A 138 -19.14 -6.70 -3.03
N GLY A 139 -19.98 -7.45 -3.75
CA GLY A 139 -21.07 -8.25 -3.20
C GLY A 139 -20.67 -9.66 -2.74
N LEU A 140 -19.40 -10.07 -2.90
CA LEU A 140 -18.98 -11.41 -2.51
C LEU A 140 -19.05 -11.62 -0.98
N PRO A 141 -19.36 -12.86 -0.53
CA PRO A 141 -19.37 -13.18 0.89
C PRO A 141 -18.07 -12.81 1.60
N PHE A 142 -18.19 -12.39 2.86
CA PHE A 142 -17.09 -12.00 3.74
C PHE A 142 -16.25 -10.81 3.26
N ASN A 143 -16.62 -10.16 2.14
CA ASN A 143 -15.92 -8.98 1.67
C ASN A 143 -16.18 -7.81 2.63
N GLU A 144 -15.11 -7.23 3.16
CA GLU A 144 -15.13 -6.18 4.18
C GLU A 144 -14.97 -4.78 3.56
N ILE A 145 -15.18 -4.63 2.25
CA ILE A 145 -15.01 -3.35 1.53
C ILE A 145 -15.87 -2.21 2.10
N PHE A 146 -16.99 -2.53 2.73
CA PHE A 146 -17.86 -1.54 3.38
C PHE A 146 -17.63 -1.38 4.89
N SER A 147 -16.67 -2.12 5.45
CA SER A 147 -16.29 -2.07 6.86
C SER A 147 -14.98 -1.31 7.01
N VAL A 148 -15.06 0.01 7.04
CA VAL A 148 -13.91 0.91 7.01
C VAL A 148 -13.32 1.05 8.40
N GLU A 149 -12.01 0.90 8.55
CA GLU A 149 -11.33 1.17 9.80
C GLU A 149 -10.80 2.60 9.84
N PHE A 150 -11.35 3.41 10.75
CA PHE A 150 -10.78 4.71 11.07
C PHE A 150 -9.72 4.55 12.15
N THR A 151 -8.45 4.62 11.75
CA THR A 151 -7.33 4.33 12.63
C THR A 151 -6.65 5.61 13.07
N ARG A 152 -6.38 5.73 14.37
CA ARG A 152 -5.60 6.80 14.98
C ARG A 152 -4.26 6.23 15.41
N LYS A 153 -3.16 6.82 14.96
CA LYS A 153 -1.79 6.39 15.30
C LYS A 153 -1.01 7.58 15.83
N THR A 154 -0.27 7.38 16.92
CA THR A 154 0.61 8.40 17.48
C THR A 154 2.06 8.01 17.24
N PHE A 155 2.84 8.92 16.68
CA PHE A 155 4.23 8.71 16.33
C PHE A 155 5.13 9.69 17.08
N GLN A 156 5.94 9.16 18.01
CA GLN A 156 7.03 9.93 18.61
C GLN A 156 8.25 9.89 17.68
N LEU A 157 8.63 11.04 17.13
CA LEU A 157 9.65 11.14 16.08
C LEU A 157 10.91 11.86 16.57
N PRO A 158 12.12 11.26 16.45
CA PRO A 158 13.33 11.79 17.08
C PRO A 158 13.73 13.22 16.73
N ARG A 159 13.36 13.69 15.53
CA ARG A 159 13.73 15.01 15.01
C ARG A 159 12.55 15.98 14.94
N LEU A 160 11.36 15.60 15.42
CA LEU A 160 10.21 16.51 15.40
C LEU A 160 10.44 17.64 16.41
N PRO A 161 10.44 18.92 15.97
CA PRO A 161 10.55 20.05 16.87
C PRO A 161 9.35 20.15 17.81
N GLN A 162 9.57 20.66 19.02
CA GLN A 162 8.52 20.80 20.03
C GLN A 162 7.34 21.68 19.57
N SER A 163 7.58 22.63 18.66
CA SER A 163 6.51 23.47 18.11
C SER A 163 5.52 22.69 17.24
N TRP A 164 5.94 21.56 16.66
CA TRP A 164 5.07 20.67 15.88
C TRP A 164 4.51 19.50 16.70
N ASP A 165 4.70 19.51 18.03
CA ASP A 165 4.12 18.51 18.91
C ASP A 165 2.60 18.53 18.86
N GLY A 166 1.99 17.36 18.65
CA GLY A 166 0.54 17.21 18.53
C GLY A 166 -0.01 17.38 17.13
N LEU A 167 0.82 17.67 16.11
CA LEU A 167 0.37 17.85 14.72
C LEU A 167 -0.45 16.64 14.24
N LYS A 168 -1.69 16.89 13.81
CA LYS A 168 -2.62 15.87 13.28
C LYS A 168 -2.67 15.91 11.76
N ILE A 169 -2.32 14.78 11.15
CA ILE A 169 -2.33 14.57 9.71
C ILE A 169 -3.41 13.55 9.37
N LEU A 170 -4.44 13.94 8.62
CA LEU A 170 -5.34 12.99 7.99
C LEU A 170 -4.68 12.46 6.72
N HIS A 171 -4.44 11.16 6.68
CA HIS A 171 -3.82 10.47 5.56
C HIS A 171 -4.85 9.62 4.81
N LEU A 172 -5.20 10.07 3.61
CA LEU A 172 -6.09 9.41 2.66
C LEU A 172 -5.26 8.84 1.50
N SER A 173 -5.69 7.71 0.96
CA SER A 173 -4.99 7.06 -0.15
C SER A 173 -5.90 6.11 -0.89
N ASP A 174 -5.62 5.88 -2.17
CA ASP A 174 -6.22 4.83 -3.00
C ASP A 174 -7.76 4.88 -2.98
N LEU A 175 -8.32 5.97 -3.54
CA LEU A 175 -9.76 6.20 -3.67
C LEU A 175 -10.38 5.40 -4.82
N HIS A 176 -9.66 5.23 -5.93
CA HIS A 176 -10.09 4.41 -7.08
C HIS A 176 -11.51 4.71 -7.58
N PHE A 177 -11.79 5.99 -7.83
CA PHE A 177 -13.06 6.40 -8.43
C PHE A 177 -13.25 5.70 -9.78
N SER A 178 -14.27 4.84 -9.84
CA SER A 178 -14.51 3.91 -10.95
C SER A 178 -15.99 3.66 -11.23
N GLY A 179 -16.91 4.23 -10.44
CA GLY A 179 -18.32 3.84 -10.46
C GLY A 179 -18.62 2.51 -9.73
N THR A 180 -17.59 1.78 -9.29
CA THR A 180 -17.72 0.46 -8.67
C THR A 180 -18.34 0.53 -7.28
N LEU A 181 -17.82 1.44 -6.46
CA LEU A 181 -18.49 1.91 -5.25
C LEU A 181 -19.19 3.21 -5.59
N LYS A 182 -20.38 3.42 -5.03
CA LYS A 182 -21.14 4.64 -5.26
C LYS A 182 -20.41 5.86 -4.69
N ARG A 183 -20.65 7.03 -5.30
CA ARG A 183 -20.06 8.31 -4.90
C ARG A 183 -20.29 8.64 -3.42
N GLU A 184 -21.46 8.30 -2.89
CA GLU A 184 -21.89 8.56 -1.51
C GLU A 184 -20.96 7.89 -0.47
N TYR A 185 -20.37 6.74 -0.80
CA TYR A 185 -19.36 6.09 0.03
C TYR A 185 -18.15 7.02 0.25
N PHE A 186 -17.68 7.68 -0.81
CA PHE A 186 -16.51 8.55 -0.77
C PHE A 186 -16.79 9.91 -0.13
N ILE A 187 -17.99 10.46 -0.34
CA ILE A 187 -18.44 11.68 0.35
C ILE A 187 -18.41 11.45 1.86
N GLU A 188 -19.00 10.34 2.31
CA GLU A 188 -19.07 10.03 3.73
C GLU A 188 -17.70 9.70 4.34
N LEU A 189 -16.81 9.03 3.59
CA LEU A 189 -15.41 8.83 4.01
C LEU A 189 -14.70 10.17 4.26
N CYS A 190 -14.88 11.15 3.36
CA CYS A 190 -14.31 12.48 3.51
C CYS A 190 -14.91 13.18 4.73
N HIS A 191 -16.22 13.09 4.92
CA HIS A 191 -16.92 13.65 6.08
C HIS A 191 -16.37 13.09 7.41
N ILE A 192 -16.26 11.77 7.55
CA ILE A 192 -15.67 11.11 8.72
C ILE A 192 -14.23 11.60 8.98
N GLY A 193 -13.43 11.75 7.92
CA GLY A 193 -12.08 12.27 8.03
C GLY A 193 -12.04 13.73 8.53
N GLN A 194 -12.92 14.57 8.00
CA GLN A 194 -13.05 15.99 8.35
C GLN A 194 -13.53 16.18 9.80
N GLU A 195 -14.45 15.34 10.30
CA GLU A 195 -14.96 15.37 11.68
C GLU A 195 -13.85 15.21 12.72
N ALA A 196 -12.71 14.60 12.35
CA ALA A 196 -11.57 14.45 13.24
C ALA A 196 -10.69 15.70 13.38
N GLN A 197 -11.06 16.79 12.69
CA GLN A 197 -10.40 18.11 12.75
C GLN A 197 -8.87 18.01 12.58
N PRO A 198 -8.39 17.49 11.42
CA PRO A 198 -6.96 17.44 11.16
C PRO A 198 -6.38 18.86 10.98
N ASP A 199 -5.10 19.02 11.34
CA ASP A 199 -4.37 20.25 11.06
C ASP A 199 -3.91 20.29 9.59
N LEU A 200 -3.66 19.11 9.02
CA LEU A 200 -3.12 18.87 7.69
C LEU A 200 -3.82 17.67 7.04
N ILE A 201 -4.15 17.74 5.75
CA ILE A 201 -4.68 16.60 4.99
C ILE A 201 -3.71 16.23 3.87
N ILE A 202 -3.38 14.94 3.76
CA ILE A 202 -2.52 14.39 2.72
C ILE A 202 -3.26 13.29 1.98
N PHE A 203 -3.34 13.41 0.65
CA PHE A 203 -3.78 12.36 -0.26
C PHE A 203 -2.59 11.77 -1.02
N SER A 204 -2.28 10.49 -0.79
CA SER A 204 -1.05 9.87 -1.33
C SER A 204 -1.21 9.16 -2.68
N GLY A 205 -2.22 9.50 -3.49
CA GLY A 205 -2.38 9.04 -4.87
C GLY A 205 -3.39 7.90 -5.07
N ASP A 206 -3.55 7.50 -6.34
CA ASP A 206 -4.57 6.59 -6.87
C ASP A 206 -6.00 7.10 -6.63
N LEU A 207 -6.30 8.25 -7.25
CA LEU A 207 -7.60 8.88 -7.18
C LEU A 207 -8.62 8.22 -8.11
N LEU A 208 -8.26 8.01 -9.38
CA LEU A 208 -9.21 7.65 -10.44
C LEU A 208 -8.76 6.43 -11.24
N ASP A 209 -9.73 5.56 -11.51
CA ASP A 209 -9.64 4.49 -12.51
C ASP A 209 -10.49 4.80 -13.76
N GLU A 210 -11.54 5.62 -13.62
CA GLU A 210 -12.43 6.00 -14.71
C GLU A 210 -12.65 7.51 -14.73
N MET A 211 -12.21 8.18 -15.80
CA MET A 211 -12.28 9.65 -15.94
C MET A 211 -13.71 10.22 -15.86
N VAL A 212 -14.74 9.41 -16.13
CA VAL A 212 -16.14 9.82 -15.98
C VAL A 212 -16.51 10.17 -14.54
N CYS A 213 -15.76 9.66 -13.55
CA CYS A 213 -15.97 9.96 -12.13
C CYS A 213 -15.15 11.17 -11.63
N LEU A 214 -14.47 11.90 -12.51
CA LEU A 214 -13.66 13.07 -12.12
C LEU A 214 -14.52 14.17 -11.47
N ASP A 215 -15.79 14.29 -11.88
CA ASP A 215 -16.76 15.24 -11.33
C ASP A 215 -17.10 15.01 -9.86
N TRP A 216 -16.85 13.81 -9.32
CA TRP A 216 -17.03 13.49 -7.91
C TRP A 216 -16.05 14.22 -7.00
N LEU A 217 -14.96 14.76 -7.56
CA LEU A 217 -13.94 15.47 -6.80
C LEU A 217 -14.50 16.61 -5.97
N GLN A 218 -15.44 17.38 -6.50
CA GLN A 218 -15.97 18.56 -5.85
C GLN A 218 -16.67 18.24 -4.52
N GLU A 219 -17.45 17.16 -4.48
CA GLU A 219 -18.22 16.74 -3.29
C GLU A 219 -17.39 15.86 -2.33
N THR A 220 -16.26 15.34 -2.79
CA THR A 220 -15.37 14.48 -2.01
C THR A 220 -14.17 15.27 -1.50
N LEU A 221 -13.01 15.16 -2.14
CA LEU A 221 -11.78 15.85 -1.74
C LEU A 221 -11.92 17.39 -1.77
N GLY A 222 -12.71 17.94 -2.69
CA GLY A 222 -12.98 19.37 -2.79
C GLY A 222 -13.75 19.95 -1.59
N SER A 223 -14.41 19.11 -0.79
CA SER A 223 -15.10 19.52 0.44
C SER A 223 -14.18 19.58 1.66
N LEU A 224 -12.99 18.98 1.58
CA LEU A 224 -12.05 18.87 2.69
C LEU A 224 -11.25 20.15 2.90
N GLN A 225 -11.10 20.54 4.15
CA GLN A 225 -10.35 21.72 4.55
C GLN A 225 -9.56 21.45 5.83
N ALA A 226 -8.33 21.93 5.88
CA ALA A 226 -7.51 21.89 7.09
C ALA A 226 -6.72 23.20 7.27
N PRO A 227 -6.46 23.64 8.51
CA PRO A 227 -5.78 24.90 8.79
C PRO A 227 -4.43 25.08 8.09
N LEU A 228 -3.66 24.00 7.93
CA LEU A 228 -2.35 24.01 7.27
C LEU A 228 -2.41 23.64 5.79
N GLY A 229 -3.58 23.29 5.27
CA GLY A 229 -3.82 22.98 3.87
C GLY A 229 -4.07 21.50 3.56
N CYS A 230 -4.43 21.26 2.30
CA CYS A 230 -4.67 19.95 1.72
C CYS A 230 -3.65 19.68 0.61
N PHE A 231 -2.95 18.56 0.69
CA PHE A 231 -1.79 18.26 -0.16
C PHE A 231 -1.96 16.91 -0.84
N PHE A 232 -1.46 16.78 -2.06
CA PHE A 232 -1.55 15.54 -2.80
C PHE A 232 -0.32 15.23 -3.65
N ILE A 233 -0.26 13.98 -4.07
CA ILE A 233 0.51 13.49 -5.21
C ILE A 233 -0.40 12.58 -6.03
N LEU A 234 0.03 12.20 -7.24
CA LEU A 234 -0.65 11.19 -8.04
C LEU A 234 -0.04 9.79 -7.87
N GLY A 235 -0.84 8.76 -8.15
CA GLY A 235 -0.45 7.36 -8.14
C GLY A 235 -0.29 6.76 -9.54
N ASN A 236 -0.12 5.45 -9.60
CA ASN A 236 0.09 4.75 -10.87
C ASN A 236 -1.21 4.55 -11.66
N HIS A 237 -2.36 4.51 -10.99
CA HIS A 237 -3.66 4.46 -11.65
C HIS A 237 -3.96 5.80 -12.32
N ASP A 238 -3.68 6.91 -11.65
CA ASP A 238 -3.79 8.26 -12.21
C ASP A 238 -2.87 8.45 -13.44
N TRP A 239 -1.69 7.82 -13.44
CA TRP A 239 -0.77 7.81 -14.58
C TRP A 239 -1.34 7.09 -15.81
N ASN A 240 -2.17 6.06 -15.61
CA ASN A 240 -2.84 5.36 -16.70
C ASN A 240 -4.04 6.15 -17.27
N GLN A 241 -4.43 7.25 -16.61
CA GLN A 241 -5.48 8.17 -17.01
C GLN A 241 -4.90 9.51 -17.51
N ASP A 242 -5.73 10.54 -17.64
CA ASP A 242 -5.28 11.91 -17.90
C ASP A 242 -4.77 12.59 -16.61
N SER A 243 -3.55 12.22 -16.22
CA SER A 243 -2.86 12.77 -15.04
C SER A 243 -2.76 14.30 -15.02
N GLN A 244 -2.74 14.97 -16.18
CA GLN A 244 -2.70 16.44 -16.24
C GLN A 244 -4.06 17.04 -15.88
N GLN A 245 -5.13 16.49 -16.44
CA GLN A 245 -6.49 16.91 -16.12
C GLN A 245 -6.80 16.67 -14.64
N ILE A 246 -6.44 15.50 -14.09
CA ILE A 246 -6.64 15.18 -12.67
C ILE A 246 -5.94 16.20 -11.77
N ARG A 247 -4.66 16.48 -12.06
CA ARG A 247 -3.85 17.46 -11.31
C ARG A 247 -4.46 18.85 -11.35
N GLN A 248 -4.90 19.28 -12.54
CA GLN A 248 -5.55 20.56 -12.72
C GLN A 248 -6.82 20.65 -11.87
N SER A 249 -7.70 19.63 -11.92
CA SER A 249 -8.96 19.63 -11.17
C SER A 249 -8.75 19.68 -9.65
N LEU A 250 -7.77 18.96 -9.10
CA LEU A 250 -7.41 19.05 -7.68
C LEU A 250 -6.86 20.44 -7.31
N THR A 251 -6.00 21.00 -8.17
CA THR A 251 -5.39 22.32 -7.94
C THR A 251 -6.43 23.44 -7.97
N GLU A 252 -7.41 23.37 -8.88
CA GLU A 252 -8.55 24.29 -8.95
C GLU A 252 -9.44 24.23 -7.70
N LEU A 253 -9.47 23.09 -7.01
CA LEU A 253 -10.13 22.91 -5.71
C LEU A 253 -9.27 23.36 -4.51
N GLY A 254 -8.09 23.94 -4.76
CA GLY A 254 -7.20 24.48 -3.73
C GLY A 254 -6.27 23.47 -3.09
N TRP A 255 -6.17 22.25 -3.63
CA TRP A 255 -5.17 21.28 -3.18
C TRP A 255 -3.79 21.60 -3.75
N VAL A 256 -2.74 21.41 -2.95
CA VAL A 256 -1.36 21.68 -3.36
C VAL A 256 -0.66 20.39 -3.77
N ASP A 257 -0.09 20.41 -4.98
CA ASP A 257 0.66 19.29 -5.53
C ASP A 257 2.11 19.28 -5.04
N LEU A 258 2.43 18.32 -4.17
CA LEU A 258 3.76 18.24 -3.53
C LEU A 258 4.88 17.76 -4.49
N THR A 259 4.53 17.21 -5.64
CA THR A 259 5.50 16.78 -6.65
C THR A 259 5.99 17.97 -7.48
N LEU A 260 5.10 18.95 -7.75
CA LEU A 260 5.47 20.18 -8.47
C LEU A 260 6.00 21.26 -7.53
N GLU A 261 5.39 21.40 -6.36
CA GLU A 261 5.67 22.48 -5.42
C GLU A 261 5.97 21.90 -4.02
N PRO A 262 7.25 21.70 -3.68
CA PRO A 262 7.63 21.41 -2.30
C PRO A 262 7.27 22.57 -1.38
N VAL A 263 6.70 22.26 -0.22
CA VAL A 263 6.17 23.25 0.72
C VAL A 263 6.99 23.28 2.00
N CYS A 264 7.19 24.47 2.56
CA CYS A 264 7.83 24.68 3.85
C CYS A 264 6.91 25.45 4.76
N LEU A 265 6.30 24.76 5.72
CA LEU A 265 5.46 25.39 6.73
C LEU A 265 6.35 25.87 7.88
N GLN A 266 6.07 27.06 8.39
CA GLN A 266 6.80 27.68 9.48
C GLN A 266 5.90 27.78 10.72
N HIS A 267 6.37 27.28 11.85
CA HIS A 267 5.67 27.44 13.12
C HIS A 267 6.66 27.59 14.29
N ALA A 268 6.53 28.70 15.00
CA ALA A 268 7.39 29.10 16.12
C ALA A 268 8.90 28.92 15.81
N GLY A 269 9.34 29.41 14.65
CA GLY A 269 10.74 29.39 14.23
C GLY A 269 11.27 28.03 13.73
N HIS A 270 10.42 27.01 13.64
CA HIS A 270 10.79 25.69 13.12
C HIS A 270 10.07 25.37 11.81
N SER A 271 10.80 24.71 10.92
CA SER A 271 10.33 24.38 9.57
C SER A 271 9.83 22.94 9.50
N LEU A 272 8.65 22.74 8.90
CA LEU A 272 8.16 21.46 8.38
C LEU A 272 8.26 21.50 6.86
N TYR A 273 9.22 20.75 6.31
CA TYR A 273 9.42 20.63 4.86
C TYR A 273 8.69 19.41 4.31
N MET A 274 7.87 19.61 3.29
CA MET A 274 7.07 18.57 2.65
C MET A 274 7.34 18.52 1.15
N THR A 275 7.47 17.32 0.59
CA THR A 275 7.60 17.11 -0.84
C THR A 275 7.02 15.75 -1.25
N GLY A 276 6.74 15.60 -2.54
CA GLY A 276 6.08 14.44 -3.13
C GLY A 276 6.97 13.70 -4.12
N THR A 277 6.72 12.40 -4.31
CA THR A 277 7.26 11.65 -5.45
C THR A 277 6.28 10.61 -5.97
N GLU A 278 6.14 10.62 -7.29
CA GLU A 278 5.29 9.72 -8.08
C GLU A 278 6.13 8.66 -8.81
N ALA A 279 7.42 8.60 -8.48
CA ALA A 279 8.34 7.61 -9.02
C ALA A 279 7.98 6.21 -8.51
N PRO A 280 8.07 5.18 -9.37
CA PRO A 280 8.76 5.20 -10.68
C PRO A 280 7.89 5.59 -11.87
N TRP A 281 6.59 5.81 -11.70
CA TRP A 281 5.66 5.99 -12.82
C TRP A 281 5.79 7.36 -13.46
N MET A 282 5.76 8.40 -12.66
CA MET A 282 5.85 9.80 -13.10
C MET A 282 7.02 10.52 -12.42
N GLY A 283 7.66 11.43 -13.15
CA GLY A 283 8.78 12.22 -12.64
C GLY A 283 9.97 11.37 -12.16
N GLY A 284 10.65 11.88 -11.13
CA GLY A 284 11.80 11.24 -10.52
C GLY A 284 11.79 11.41 -9.00
N LEU A 285 12.84 10.90 -8.36
CA LEU A 285 13.01 11.02 -6.91
C LEU A 285 13.53 12.43 -6.55
N PRO A 286 12.86 13.17 -5.65
CA PRO A 286 13.25 14.53 -5.30
C PRO A 286 14.58 14.52 -4.54
N ALA A 287 15.54 15.32 -4.97
CA ALA A 287 16.77 15.51 -4.20
C ALA A 287 16.46 16.43 -3.01
N LEU A 288 16.78 15.98 -1.78
CA LEU A 288 16.88 16.89 -0.64
C LEU A 288 18.12 17.79 -0.86
N LYS A 289 17.93 18.93 -1.53
CA LYS A 289 19.01 19.93 -1.67
C LYS A 289 19.28 20.54 -0.31
N ARG A 290 20.37 20.11 0.34
CA ARG A 290 20.97 20.83 1.47
C ARG A 290 21.59 22.09 0.90
N SER A 291 20.95 23.25 1.10
CA SER A 291 21.50 24.53 0.63
C SER A 291 22.82 24.79 1.37
N ALA A 292 23.93 24.81 0.62
CA ALA A 292 25.24 25.28 1.11
C ALA A 292 25.40 26.81 0.95
N ASP A 293 24.46 27.45 0.24
CA ASP A 293 24.48 28.83 -0.21
C ASP A 293 23.44 29.74 0.48
N GLY A 294 22.68 29.23 1.46
CA GLY A 294 21.74 30.00 2.27
C GLY A 294 20.47 30.48 1.56
N ALA A 295 20.27 30.14 0.28
CA ALA A 295 19.10 30.51 -0.51
C ALA A 295 17.99 29.44 -0.53
N GLY A 296 18.24 28.27 0.05
CA GLY A 296 17.26 27.19 0.21
C GLY A 296 16.94 26.90 1.68
N ILE A 297 15.94 26.07 1.91
CA ILE A 297 15.57 25.58 3.25
C ILE A 297 16.76 24.81 3.82
N ASP A 298 17.14 25.11 5.06
CA ASP A 298 18.09 24.29 5.78
C ASP A 298 17.42 22.97 6.19
N VAL A 299 17.46 22.01 5.28
CA VAL A 299 16.94 20.64 5.47
C VAL A 299 17.58 19.95 6.69
N ALA A 300 18.75 20.40 7.15
CA ALA A 300 19.37 19.86 8.35
C ALA A 300 18.59 20.23 9.63
N SER A 301 18.00 21.42 9.69
CA SER A 301 17.20 21.90 10.82
C SER A 301 15.69 21.72 10.64
N ALA A 302 15.20 21.51 9.41
CA ALA A 302 13.80 21.21 9.15
C ALA A 302 13.42 19.75 9.47
N PHE A 303 12.19 19.55 9.94
CA PHE A 303 11.56 18.23 9.94
C PHE A 303 11.05 17.92 8.53
N THR A 304 11.36 16.75 8.00
CA THR A 304 11.15 16.43 6.59
C THR A 304 10.13 15.30 6.39
N LEU A 305 9.08 15.59 5.63
CA LEU A 305 8.01 14.67 5.28
C LEU A 305 8.03 14.43 3.76
N LEU A 306 8.10 13.16 3.36
CA LEU A 306 7.94 12.72 1.99
C LEU A 306 6.57 12.05 1.82
N VAL A 307 5.78 12.51 0.85
CA VAL A 307 4.63 11.75 0.36
C VAL A 307 5.10 10.95 -0.85
N SER A 308 4.96 9.62 -0.79
CA SER A 308 5.33 8.76 -1.90
C SER A 308 4.27 7.70 -2.09
N HIS A 309 3.72 7.59 -3.30
CA HIS A 309 2.59 6.71 -3.52
C HIS A 309 2.95 5.25 -3.17
N THR A 310 4.14 4.78 -3.59
CA THR A 310 4.65 3.45 -3.26
C THR A 310 5.59 3.43 -2.05
N PRO A 311 5.50 2.41 -1.17
CA PRO A 311 6.47 2.20 -0.10
C PRO A 311 7.85 1.74 -0.61
N ASP A 312 8.02 1.44 -1.91
CA ASP A 312 9.29 1.01 -2.48
C ASP A 312 10.39 2.09 -2.41
N ASN A 313 9.98 3.36 -2.31
CA ASN A 313 10.90 4.48 -2.14
C ASN A 313 11.44 4.62 -0.71
N TYR A 314 10.95 3.83 0.25
CA TYR A 314 11.31 3.93 1.67
C TYR A 314 12.81 3.80 1.92
N HIS A 315 13.47 2.83 1.29
CA HIS A 315 14.90 2.61 1.47
C HIS A 315 15.73 3.78 0.92
N TRP A 316 15.27 4.38 -0.17
CA TRP A 316 15.90 5.57 -0.73
C TRP A 316 15.66 6.78 0.18
N ALA A 317 14.43 7.01 0.63
CA ALA A 317 14.06 8.13 1.49
C ALA A 317 14.86 8.11 2.81
N ALA A 318 15.04 6.94 3.40
CA ALA A 318 15.86 6.77 4.59
C ALA A 318 17.35 7.08 4.36
N ARG A 319 17.89 6.83 3.16
CA ARG A 319 19.26 7.24 2.81
C ARG A 319 19.39 8.75 2.58
N GLN A 320 18.33 9.40 2.10
CA GLN A 320 18.31 10.86 1.95
C GLN A 320 18.14 11.58 3.30
N GLY A 321 17.60 10.89 4.30
CA GLY A 321 17.41 11.43 5.65
C GLY A 321 16.05 12.09 5.86
N TYR A 322 15.02 11.66 5.13
CA TYR A 322 13.64 12.03 5.44
C TYR A 322 13.26 11.53 6.84
N ASP A 323 12.43 12.26 7.57
CA ASP A 323 12.02 11.88 8.93
C ASP A 323 10.72 11.05 8.90
N LEU A 324 9.80 11.40 8.01
CA LEU A 324 8.52 10.73 7.82
C LEU A 324 8.23 10.45 6.33
N VAL A 325 7.74 9.25 6.02
CA VAL A 325 7.27 8.86 4.69
C VAL A 325 5.83 8.36 4.81
N LEU A 326 4.93 8.90 3.98
CA LEU A 326 3.54 8.47 3.88
C LEU A 326 3.31 7.81 2.51
N SER A 327 2.73 6.61 2.51
CA SER A 327 2.50 5.81 1.30
C SER A 327 1.19 5.04 1.31
N GLY A 328 0.72 4.65 0.11
CA GLY A 328 -0.42 3.79 -0.14
C GLY A 328 -0.06 2.62 -1.05
N HIS A 329 -0.74 2.51 -2.19
CA HIS A 329 -0.47 1.66 -3.36
C HIS A 329 -0.67 0.15 -3.17
N THR A 330 -0.27 -0.36 -2.02
CA THR A 330 -0.20 -1.82 -1.77
C THR A 330 -1.50 -2.39 -1.22
N HIS A 331 -2.44 -1.53 -0.82
CA HIS A 331 -3.79 -1.87 -0.40
C HIS A 331 -3.86 -2.86 0.78
N GLY A 332 -2.83 -3.00 1.60
CA GLY A 332 -2.77 -4.09 2.59
C GLY A 332 -2.67 -5.50 2.00
N GLY A 333 -2.48 -5.60 0.67
CA GLY A 333 -2.53 -6.82 -0.11
C GLY A 333 -3.95 -7.25 -0.54
N GLN A 334 -4.99 -6.50 -0.16
CA GLN A 334 -6.42 -6.73 -0.43
C GLN A 334 -7.03 -8.02 0.13
N VAL A 335 -6.35 -9.15 -0.06
CA VAL A 335 -6.72 -10.47 0.43
C VAL A 335 -5.60 -10.98 1.32
N ARG A 336 -5.95 -11.23 2.59
CA ARG A 336 -5.06 -11.82 3.58
C ARG A 336 -5.62 -13.18 3.99
N ILE A 337 -4.76 -14.19 4.06
CA ILE A 337 -5.14 -15.53 4.50
C ILE A 337 -4.60 -15.71 5.92
N PRO A 338 -5.41 -15.76 6.98
CA PRO A 338 -4.91 -16.13 8.30
C PRO A 338 -4.45 -17.61 8.31
N PRO A 339 -3.25 -17.95 8.84
CA PRO A 339 -2.22 -17.09 9.43
C PRO A 339 -1.12 -16.60 8.45
N LEU A 340 -1.19 -16.94 7.16
CA LEU A 340 -0.18 -16.60 6.14
C LEU A 340 0.02 -15.09 5.89
N GLY A 341 -1.02 -14.28 6.08
CA GLY A 341 -1.00 -12.85 5.77
C GLY A 341 -1.30 -12.55 4.30
N PRO A 342 -0.87 -11.38 3.78
CA PRO A 342 -1.08 -11.01 2.37
C PRO A 342 -0.27 -11.90 1.42
N ILE A 343 -0.90 -12.28 0.31
CA ILE A 343 -0.31 -13.14 -0.73
C ILE A 343 0.19 -12.35 -1.94
N PHE A 344 -0.43 -11.21 -2.22
CA PHE A 344 -0.16 -10.38 -3.41
C PHE A 344 0.01 -8.93 -2.99
N ALA A 345 0.97 -8.23 -3.62
CA ALA A 345 1.19 -6.79 -3.45
C ALA A 345 2.11 -6.29 -4.57
N PRO A 346 1.68 -5.34 -5.42
CA PRO A 346 2.48 -4.83 -6.55
C PRO A 346 3.65 -3.96 -6.06
N SER A 347 4.67 -4.58 -5.44
CA SER A 347 5.82 -3.89 -4.84
C SER A 347 7.12 -4.65 -5.12
N LEU A 348 8.22 -3.92 -5.27
CA LEU A 348 9.58 -4.48 -5.34
C LEU A 348 9.96 -5.26 -4.08
N HIS A 349 9.36 -4.90 -2.94
CA HIS A 349 9.51 -5.59 -1.67
C HIS A 349 8.44 -6.67 -1.42
N GLY A 350 7.61 -6.94 -2.43
CA GLY A 350 6.47 -7.86 -2.35
C GLY A 350 5.59 -7.49 -1.17
N THR A 351 5.24 -8.49 -0.37
CA THR A 351 4.28 -8.30 0.72
C THR A 351 4.88 -7.69 2.00
N ARG A 352 6.10 -7.16 1.96
CA ARG A 352 6.81 -6.67 3.16
C ARG A 352 6.18 -5.41 3.77
N TYR A 353 5.81 -4.48 2.90
CA TYR A 353 5.37 -3.14 3.28
C TYR A 353 3.94 -2.91 2.78
N THR A 354 3.06 -3.89 2.97
CA THR A 354 1.67 -3.83 2.50
C THR A 354 0.79 -2.90 3.32
N SER A 355 1.10 -2.73 4.60
CA SER A 355 0.38 -1.84 5.51
C SER A 355 1.12 -1.72 6.83
N GLY A 356 0.80 -0.68 7.59
CA GLY A 356 1.32 -0.48 8.94
C GLY A 356 2.48 0.51 8.99
N THR A 357 3.37 0.33 9.97
CA THR A 357 4.38 1.32 10.33
C THR A 357 5.74 0.65 10.40
N PHE A 358 6.76 1.29 9.82
CA PHE A 358 8.11 0.77 9.77
C PHE A 358 9.11 1.86 10.15
N PHE A 359 10.22 1.48 10.77
CA PHE A 359 11.23 2.44 11.19
C PHE A 359 12.63 1.98 10.81
N ARG A 360 13.43 2.87 10.24
CA ARG A 360 14.79 2.59 9.77
C ARG A 360 15.66 3.84 9.87
N GLY A 361 16.77 3.74 10.59
CA GLY A 361 17.64 4.90 10.86
C GLY A 361 16.86 5.92 11.68
N SER A 362 16.52 7.05 11.07
CA SER A 362 15.65 8.09 11.64
C SER A 362 14.29 8.21 10.94
N THR A 363 14.02 7.39 9.93
CA THR A 363 12.85 7.53 9.04
C THR A 363 11.73 6.57 9.43
N LEU A 364 10.56 7.13 9.75
CA LEU A 364 9.32 6.39 9.90
C LEU A 364 8.58 6.31 8.56
N LEU A 365 8.11 5.13 8.19
CA LEU A 365 7.20 4.90 7.07
C LEU A 365 5.84 4.52 7.63
N HIS A 366 4.80 5.18 7.16
CA HIS A 366 3.41 4.76 7.34
C HIS A 366 2.82 4.35 5.99
N VAL A 367 2.30 3.12 5.91
CA VAL A 367 1.63 2.58 4.72
C VAL A 367 0.14 2.39 5.00
N SER A 368 -0.69 3.15 4.29
CA SER A 368 -2.14 3.02 4.30
C SER A 368 -2.58 1.75 3.57
N ARG A 369 -3.72 1.18 3.98
CA ARG A 369 -4.40 0.10 3.24
C ARG A 369 -5.25 0.62 2.08
N GLY A 370 -5.34 1.94 1.94
CA GLY A 370 -6.24 2.58 0.99
C GLY A 370 -7.70 2.47 1.42
N VAL A 371 -8.56 3.26 0.78
CA VAL A 371 -10.01 3.23 1.07
C VAL A 371 -10.81 2.41 0.05
N SER A 372 -10.22 2.13 -1.11
CA SER A 372 -10.83 1.32 -2.19
C SER A 372 -9.75 0.68 -3.07
N GLY A 373 -10.14 0.11 -4.21
CA GLY A 373 -9.26 -0.47 -5.22
C GLY A 373 -10.04 -0.78 -6.50
N ILE A 374 -9.37 -0.77 -7.66
CA ILE A 374 -9.96 -1.17 -8.96
C ILE A 374 -10.68 -2.53 -8.89
N HIS A 375 -10.18 -3.42 -8.03
CA HIS A 375 -10.88 -4.63 -7.63
C HIS A 375 -11.35 -4.43 -6.18
N PRO A 376 -12.66 -4.29 -5.92
CA PRO A 376 -13.19 -3.92 -4.61
C PRO A 376 -13.21 -5.12 -3.64
N LEU A 377 -12.10 -5.88 -3.55
CA LEU A 377 -11.93 -7.05 -2.71
C LEU A 377 -11.15 -6.70 -1.44
N ARG A 378 -11.74 -7.00 -0.29
CA ARG A 378 -11.17 -6.78 1.04
C ARG A 378 -11.47 -7.99 1.93
N TRP A 379 -10.62 -9.01 1.93
CA TRP A 379 -10.76 -10.18 2.81
C TRP A 379 -9.69 -10.16 3.90
N PHE A 380 -10.12 -10.08 5.16
CA PHE A 380 -9.25 -9.91 6.34
C PHE A 380 -8.31 -8.69 6.19
N CYS A 381 -8.76 -7.69 5.45
CA CYS A 381 -7.97 -6.53 5.04
C CYS A 381 -8.88 -5.34 4.75
N ARG A 382 -9.59 -4.88 5.79
CA ARG A 382 -10.49 -3.73 5.73
C ARG A 382 -9.81 -2.48 5.15
N PRO A 383 -10.55 -1.64 4.41
CA PRO A 383 -10.11 -0.29 4.04
C PRO A 383 -9.74 0.54 5.27
N GLU A 384 -8.85 1.52 5.09
CA GLU A 384 -8.33 2.34 6.19
C GLU A 384 -8.35 3.83 5.85
N ILE A 385 -8.91 4.62 6.77
CA ILE A 385 -8.60 6.05 6.91
C ILE A 385 -7.67 6.19 8.11
N SER A 386 -6.61 6.98 8.00
CA SER A 386 -5.63 7.16 9.09
C SER A 386 -5.56 8.61 9.57
N LEU A 387 -5.75 8.84 10.87
CA LEU A 387 -5.35 10.08 11.55
C LEU A 387 -4.04 9.85 12.29
N LEU A 388 -2.99 10.55 11.88
CA LEU A 388 -1.64 10.42 12.41
C LEU A 388 -1.34 11.62 13.31
N THR A 389 -0.98 11.39 14.56
CA THR A 389 -0.54 12.43 15.49
C THR A 389 0.96 12.35 15.68
N LEU A 390 1.68 13.42 15.36
CA LEU A 390 3.12 13.49 15.55
C LEU A 390 3.43 14.02 16.96
N GLN A 391 4.38 13.41 17.64
CA GLN A 391 4.85 13.83 18.96
C GLN A 391 6.35 14.06 18.94
N ALA A 392 6.75 15.15 19.58
CA ALA A 392 8.15 15.44 19.80
C ALA A 392 8.71 14.49 20.89
N PRO A 393 10.01 14.21 20.89
CA PRO A 393 10.64 13.53 22.01
C PRO A 393 10.49 14.40 23.26
N ALA A 394 10.21 13.79 24.42
CA ALA A 394 10.21 14.53 25.67
C ALA A 394 11.57 15.22 25.86
N GLU A 395 11.56 16.51 26.24
CA GLU A 395 12.78 17.22 26.58
C GLU A 395 13.54 16.43 27.63
N ARG A 396 14.78 16.03 27.33
CA ARG A 396 15.66 15.53 28.38
C ARG A 396 15.96 16.72 29.28
N VAL A 397 15.31 16.78 30.43
CA VAL A 397 15.78 17.60 31.54
C VAL A 397 17.22 17.15 31.80
N ALA A 398 18.19 17.96 31.39
CA ALA A 398 19.57 17.73 31.74
C ALA A 398 19.63 17.79 33.26
N SER A 399 19.79 16.64 33.91
CA SER A 399 20.15 16.58 35.32
C SER A 399 21.50 17.27 35.46
N VAL A 400 21.47 18.49 35.99
CA VAL A 400 22.63 19.33 36.31
C VAL A 400 23.54 18.61 37.30
#